data_AF-A0A9P1N0R5-F1
#
_entry.id   AF-A0A9P1N0R5-F1
#
_cell.length_a   1.000
_cell.length_b   1.000
_cell.length_c   1.000
_cell.angle_alpha   90.00
_cell.angle_beta   90.00
_cell.angle_gamma   90.00
#
_symmetry.space_group_name_H-M   'P 1'
#
loop_
_entity.id
_entity.type
_entity.pdbx_description
1 polymer ?
#
loop_
_entity_poly.entity_id
_entity_poly.type
_entity_poly.pdbx_seq_one_letter_code
_entity_poly.pdbx_strand_id
1 'polypeptide(L)'
;MTTSPQNSQLSAVELHKVANAKIKVEDYVSKKNELIEELSELENTEKFIKETSKTIQELNKEKEEHSEIIQMINQDKQDLEKEIESAETEKKERESKIMKKYEILLKLMEQTNEKLKESGIDFEIKEEDLPQTNLKKNEPVASQILAGTPGLPAPFNGFNFKQLGSLIHPMFLEHIPGFPTTQPTPQSHFRPPNHLANAIQQHHLKAATDHQSPPMKTCQSCFQQIHRNAPICPMCKSKSRSKNPKKPKRKEM
;
A
#
# COMPACT_ATOMS: atom_id res chain seq x y z
N MET A 1 -13.42 -16.93 -98.75
CA MET A 1 -12.79 -16.07 -97.72
C MET A 1 -12.15 -17.00 -96.69
N THR A 2 -10.90 -17.38 -96.92
CA THR A 2 -10.14 -18.33 -96.10
C THR A 2 -9.28 -17.53 -95.12
N THR A 3 -9.74 -17.35 -93.89
CA THR A 3 -8.91 -16.83 -92.81
C THR A 3 -7.88 -17.91 -92.43
N SER A 4 -6.61 -17.56 -92.57
CA SER A 4 -5.49 -18.50 -92.41
C SER A 4 -5.34 -18.92 -90.93
N PRO A 5 -5.25 -20.21 -90.60
CA PRO A 5 -5.19 -20.72 -89.22
C PRO A 5 -3.94 -20.31 -88.43
N GLN A 6 -2.93 -19.71 -89.08
CA GLN A 6 -1.73 -19.20 -88.42
C GLN A 6 -1.99 -17.91 -87.64
N ASN A 7 -2.98 -17.10 -88.02
CA ASN A 7 -3.22 -15.79 -87.37
C ASN A 7 -3.96 -15.93 -86.02
N SER A 8 -4.80 -16.95 -85.87
CA SER A 8 -5.47 -17.30 -84.62
C SER A 8 -4.54 -17.93 -83.59
N GLN A 9 -3.51 -18.65 -84.04
CA GLN A 9 -2.54 -19.32 -83.17
C GLN A 9 -1.56 -18.34 -82.51
N LEU A 10 -1.13 -17.28 -83.22
CA LEU A 10 -0.35 -16.18 -82.64
C LEU A 10 -1.15 -15.41 -81.58
N SER A 11 -2.43 -15.11 -81.85
CA SER A 11 -3.32 -14.41 -80.92
C SER A 11 -3.52 -15.16 -79.59
N ALA A 12 -3.64 -16.49 -79.63
CA ALA A 12 -3.77 -17.31 -78.43
C ALA A 12 -2.51 -17.29 -77.54
N VAL A 13 -1.33 -17.25 -78.14
CA VAL A 13 -0.05 -17.16 -77.42
C VAL A 13 0.10 -15.81 -76.72
N GLU A 14 -0.31 -14.73 -77.38
CA GLU A 14 -0.31 -13.38 -76.79
C GLU A 14 -1.29 -13.26 -75.63
N LEU A 15 -2.51 -13.78 -75.78
CA LEU A 15 -3.50 -13.86 -74.69
C LEU A 15 -2.97 -14.65 -73.50
N HIS A 16 -2.28 -15.77 -73.74
CA HIS A 16 -1.68 -16.56 -72.66
C HIS A 16 -0.57 -15.80 -71.93
N LYS A 17 0.26 -15.03 -72.64
CA LYS A 17 1.27 -14.15 -72.03
C LYS A 17 0.63 -13.08 -71.15
N VAL A 18 -0.44 -12.44 -71.63
CA VAL A 18 -1.19 -11.43 -70.87
C VAL A 18 -1.84 -12.04 -69.63
N ALA A 19 -2.44 -13.22 -69.74
CA ALA A 19 -3.02 -13.93 -68.61
C ALA A 19 -1.96 -14.27 -67.54
N ASN A 20 -0.81 -14.79 -67.95
CA ASN A 20 0.30 -15.08 -67.03
C ASN A 20 0.86 -13.81 -66.37
N ALA A 21 0.98 -12.71 -67.12
CA ALA A 21 1.39 -11.43 -66.56
C ALA A 21 0.39 -10.92 -65.52
N LYS A 22 -0.92 -11.04 -65.79
CA LYS A 22 -1.99 -10.67 -64.85
C LYS A 22 -1.90 -11.47 -63.54
N ILE A 23 -1.74 -12.79 -63.62
CA ILE A 23 -1.59 -13.65 -62.43
C ILE A 23 -0.38 -13.20 -61.61
N LYS A 24 0.78 -12.96 -62.24
CA LYS A 24 1.97 -12.50 -61.51
C LYS A 24 1.79 -11.14 -60.85
N VAL A 25 1.03 -10.23 -61.46
CA VAL A 25 0.70 -8.93 -60.85
C VAL A 25 -0.22 -9.13 -59.65
N GLU A 26 -1.22 -10.01 -59.75
CA GLU A 26 -2.12 -10.34 -58.63
C GLU A 26 -1.35 -10.97 -57.46
N ASP A 27 -0.46 -11.93 -57.74
CA ASP A 27 0.42 -12.54 -56.72
C ASP A 27 1.32 -11.50 -56.04
N TYR A 28 1.94 -10.62 -56.83
CA TYR A 28 2.78 -9.54 -56.31
C TYR A 28 1.99 -8.59 -55.42
N VAL A 29 0.79 -8.17 -55.83
CA VAL A 29 -0.08 -7.29 -55.03
C VAL A 29 -0.51 -7.99 -53.75
N SER A 30 -0.85 -9.28 -53.80
CA SER A 30 -1.19 -10.06 -52.62
C SER A 30 -0.03 -10.09 -51.62
N LYS A 31 1.19 -10.40 -52.08
CA LYS A 31 2.39 -10.44 -51.23
C LYS A 31 2.79 -9.08 -50.70
N LYS A 32 2.61 -8.01 -51.48
CA LYS A 32 2.82 -6.64 -51.03
C LYS A 32 1.86 -6.29 -49.87
N ASN A 33 0.59 -6.66 -49.98
CA ASN A 33 -0.40 -6.33 -48.94
C ASN A 33 -0.13 -7.10 -47.64
N GLU A 34 0.23 -8.39 -47.74
CA GLU A 34 0.67 -9.21 -46.59
C GLU A 34 1.85 -8.55 -45.87
N LEU A 35 2.87 -8.10 -46.61
CA LEU A 35 4.01 -7.39 -46.01
C LEU A 35 3.63 -6.06 -45.36
N ILE A 36 2.68 -5.31 -45.92
CA ILE A 36 2.20 -4.05 -45.33
C ILE A 36 1.49 -4.33 -43.99
N GLU A 37 0.72 -5.40 -43.91
CA GLU A 37 0.05 -5.83 -42.67
C GLU A 37 1.08 -6.23 -41.61
N GLU A 38 2.06 -7.06 -41.95
CA GLU A 38 3.15 -7.45 -41.04
C GLU A 38 3.95 -6.24 -40.53
N LEU A 39 4.26 -5.28 -41.40
CA LEU A 39 4.94 -4.05 -41.00
C LEU A 39 4.10 -3.22 -40.02
N SER A 40 2.78 -3.17 -40.21
CA SER A 40 1.88 -2.47 -39.28
C SER A 40 1.81 -3.18 -37.92
N GLU A 41 1.77 -4.52 -37.90
CA GLU A 41 1.81 -5.30 -36.68
C GLU A 41 3.13 -5.13 -35.91
N LEU A 42 4.25 -5.08 -36.63
CA LEU A 42 5.56 -4.81 -36.05
C LEU A 42 5.60 -3.43 -35.38
N GLU A 43 5.15 -2.38 -36.07
CA GLU A 43 5.11 -1.01 -35.52
C GLU A 43 4.23 -0.93 -34.25
N ASN A 44 3.08 -1.61 -34.26
CA ASN A 44 2.20 -1.68 -33.08
C ASN A 44 2.87 -2.41 -31.91
N THR A 45 3.61 -3.48 -32.19
CA THR A 45 4.37 -4.23 -31.18
C THR A 45 5.48 -3.39 -30.58
N GLU A 46 6.25 -2.67 -31.40
CA GLU A 46 7.29 -1.74 -30.95
C GLU A 46 6.72 -0.66 -30.03
N LYS A 47 5.57 -0.09 -30.40
CA LYS A 47 4.86 0.91 -29.58
C LYS A 47 4.45 0.33 -28.23
N PHE A 48 3.88 -0.88 -28.21
CA PHE A 48 3.49 -1.56 -26.98
C PHE A 48 4.68 -1.84 -26.06
N ILE A 49 5.80 -2.32 -26.62
CA ILE A 49 7.05 -2.54 -25.87
C ILE A 49 7.55 -1.23 -25.26
N LYS A 50 7.52 -0.14 -26.01
CA LYS A 50 7.95 1.18 -25.55
C LYS A 50 7.09 1.70 -24.39
N GLU A 51 5.77 1.59 -24.52
CA GLU A 51 4.82 1.99 -23.47
C GLU A 51 5.01 1.15 -22.20
N THR A 52 5.15 -0.17 -22.35
CA THR A 52 5.41 -1.08 -21.23
C THR A 52 6.73 -0.75 -20.52
N SER A 53 7.79 -0.47 -21.30
CA SER A 53 9.09 -0.09 -20.76
C SER A 53 9.02 1.22 -19.98
N LYS A 54 8.25 2.20 -20.47
CA LYS A 54 8.00 3.47 -19.78
C LYS A 54 7.30 3.26 -18.44
N THR A 55 6.25 2.43 -18.40
CA THR A 55 5.56 2.11 -17.16
C THR A 55 6.47 1.43 -16.15
N ILE A 56 7.35 0.52 -16.59
CA ILE A 56 8.35 -0.10 -15.70
C ILE A 56 9.29 0.94 -15.10
N GLN A 57 9.74 1.93 -15.89
CA GLN A 57 10.59 3.01 -15.39
C GLN A 57 9.86 3.88 -14.35
N GLU A 58 8.60 4.23 -14.62
CA GLU A 58 7.77 5.00 -13.69
C GLU A 58 7.58 4.25 -12.36
N LEU A 59 7.28 2.96 -12.40
CA LEU A 59 7.14 2.13 -11.20
C LEU A 59 8.45 2.01 -10.41
N ASN A 60 9.60 1.91 -11.08
CA ASN A 60 10.89 1.86 -10.40
C ASN A 60 11.22 3.21 -9.72
N LYS A 61 10.87 4.33 -10.36
CA LYS A 61 11.02 5.66 -9.79
C LYS A 61 10.14 5.82 -8.54
N GLU A 62 8.88 5.41 -8.62
CA GLU A 62 7.99 5.41 -7.45
C GLU A 62 8.55 4.52 -6.33
N LYS A 63 9.03 3.32 -6.66
CA LYS A 63 9.66 2.42 -5.67
C LYS A 63 10.85 3.08 -4.95
N GLU A 64 11.69 3.80 -5.67
CA GLU A 64 12.83 4.53 -5.11
C GLU A 64 12.37 5.64 -4.16
N GLU A 65 11.42 6.48 -4.59
CA GLU A 65 10.82 7.54 -3.76
C GLU A 65 10.19 6.96 -2.48
N HIS A 66 9.47 5.85 -2.58
CA HIS A 66 8.92 5.14 -1.43
C HIS A 66 10.00 4.59 -0.49
N SER A 67 11.12 4.10 -1.03
CA SER A 67 12.25 3.64 -0.23
C SER A 67 12.88 4.77 0.58
N GLU A 68 13.02 5.96 0.00
CA GLU A 68 13.52 7.15 0.69
C GLU A 68 12.61 7.58 1.85
N ILE A 69 11.29 7.59 1.63
CA ILE A 69 10.31 7.91 2.68
C ILE A 69 10.43 6.93 3.85
N ILE A 70 10.59 5.63 3.58
CA ILE A 70 10.76 4.61 4.62
C ILE A 70 12.05 4.85 5.42
N GLN A 71 13.15 5.22 4.76
CA GLN A 71 14.39 5.55 5.44
C GLN A 71 14.22 6.75 6.37
N MET A 72 13.53 7.80 5.93
CA MET A 72 13.25 8.98 6.75
C MET A 72 12.38 8.64 7.97
N ILE A 73 11.31 7.84 7.80
CA ILE A 73 10.48 7.39 8.92
C ILE A 73 11.29 6.61 9.95
N ASN A 74 12.22 5.75 9.49
CA ASN A 74 13.08 5.00 10.39
C ASN A 74 14.10 5.89 11.12
N GLN A 75 14.54 6.98 10.50
CA GLN A 75 15.39 7.97 11.15
C GLN A 75 14.61 8.75 12.21
N ASP A 76 13.44 9.29 11.86
CA ASP A 76 12.57 10.01 12.79
C ASP A 76 12.21 9.15 14.00
N LYS A 77 11.96 7.85 13.79
CA LYS A 77 11.73 6.89 14.87
C LYS A 77 12.91 6.83 15.83
N GLN A 78 14.14 6.69 15.32
CA GLN A 78 15.34 6.63 16.15
C GLN A 78 15.57 7.93 16.94
N ASP A 79 15.33 9.07 16.30
CA ASP A 79 15.48 10.37 16.93
C ASP A 79 14.45 10.56 18.06
N LEU A 80 13.21 10.14 17.86
CA LEU A 80 12.17 10.16 18.89
C LEU A 80 12.47 9.18 20.04
N GLU A 81 12.96 7.97 19.75
CA GLU A 81 13.38 7.01 20.78
C GLU A 81 14.49 7.60 21.67
N LYS A 82 15.46 8.30 21.07
CA LYS A 82 16.53 9.00 21.78
C LYS A 82 16.02 10.16 22.63
N GLU A 83 15.08 10.95 22.11
CA GLU A 83 14.48 12.07 22.85
C GLU A 83 13.71 11.59 24.08
N ILE A 84 12.97 10.48 23.95
CA ILE A 84 12.28 9.84 25.07
C ILE A 84 13.29 9.37 26.14
N GLU A 85 14.37 8.71 25.74
CA GLU A 85 15.42 8.25 26.68
C GLU A 85 16.07 9.42 27.43
N SER A 86 16.35 10.52 26.71
CA SER A 86 16.86 11.77 27.30
C SER A 86 15.89 12.35 28.33
N ALA A 87 14.61 12.46 27.97
CA ALA A 87 13.57 12.99 28.85
C ALA A 87 13.34 12.10 30.09
N GLU A 88 13.38 10.78 29.95
CA GLU A 88 13.30 9.85 31.07
C GLU A 88 14.50 9.98 32.01
N THR A 89 15.70 10.18 31.47
CA THR A 89 16.92 10.39 32.25
C THR A 89 16.84 11.69 33.04
N GLU A 90 16.43 12.79 32.39
CA GLU A 90 16.25 14.08 33.05
C GLU A 90 15.15 14.02 34.12
N LYS A 91 14.04 13.32 33.84
CA LYS A 91 12.99 13.05 34.82
C LYS A 91 13.56 12.34 36.05
N LYS A 92 14.27 11.22 35.87
CA LYS A 92 14.91 10.48 36.98
C LYS A 92 15.87 11.34 37.79
N GLU A 93 16.65 12.19 37.13
CA GLU A 93 17.56 13.12 37.81
C GLU A 93 16.78 14.14 38.66
N ARG A 94 15.72 14.74 38.12
CA ARG A 94 14.85 15.67 38.88
C ARG A 94 14.18 14.97 40.06
N GLU A 95 13.66 13.76 39.86
CA GLU A 95 13.06 12.95 40.94
C GLU A 95 14.07 12.67 42.06
N SER A 96 15.31 12.31 41.72
CA SER A 96 16.40 12.13 42.69
C SER A 96 16.71 13.41 43.46
N LYS A 97 16.74 14.57 42.78
CA LYS A 97 16.93 15.88 43.43
C LYS A 97 15.78 16.21 44.39
N ILE A 98 14.54 15.91 44.03
CA ILE A 98 13.38 16.15 44.91
C ILE A 98 13.45 15.24 46.14
N MET A 99 13.76 13.95 45.95
CA MET A 99 13.89 12.99 47.06
C MET A 99 14.93 13.45 48.09
N LYS A 100 16.11 13.90 47.64
CA LYS A 100 17.15 14.46 48.53
C LYS A 100 16.66 15.69 49.31
N LYS A 101 15.91 16.58 48.66
CA LYS A 101 15.32 17.76 49.34
C LYS A 101 14.28 17.35 50.38
N TYR A 102 13.47 16.33 50.08
CA TYR A 102 12.47 15.80 51.01
C TYR A 102 13.12 15.16 52.23
N GLU A 103 14.18 14.37 52.03
CA GLU A 103 14.97 13.79 53.14
C GLU A 103 15.57 14.87 54.06
N ILE A 104 16.10 15.95 53.50
CA ILE A 104 16.60 17.09 54.28
C ILE A 104 15.47 17.76 55.06
N LEU A 105 14.31 17.95 54.44
CA LEU A 105 13.14 18.56 55.07
C LEU A 105 12.63 17.74 56.26
N LEU A 106 12.54 16.41 56.11
CA LEU A 106 12.15 15.51 57.20
C LEU A 106 13.12 15.59 58.39
N LYS A 107 14.43 15.64 58.13
CA LYS A 107 15.44 15.80 59.20
C LYS A 107 15.31 17.15 59.91
N LEU A 108 15.07 18.23 59.17
CA LEU A 108 14.88 19.56 59.77
C LEU A 108 13.58 19.66 60.58
N MET A 109 12.52 19.00 60.11
CA MET A 109 11.26 18.87 60.84
C MET A 109 11.48 18.18 62.18
N GLU A 110 12.15 17.03 62.19
CA GLU A 110 12.49 16.28 63.42
C GLU A 110 13.31 17.14 64.39
N GLN A 111 14.37 17.79 63.91
CA GLN A 111 15.21 18.69 64.72
C GLN A 111 14.44 19.90 65.28
N THR A 112 13.46 20.41 64.53
CA THR A 112 12.63 21.53 64.97
C THR A 112 11.64 21.08 66.05
N ASN A 113 10.99 19.93 65.87
CA ASN A 113 10.10 19.34 66.88
C ASN A 113 10.86 19.03 68.18
N GLU A 114 12.09 18.52 68.11
CA GLU A 114 12.95 18.32 69.28
C GLU A 114 13.20 19.64 70.04
N LYS A 115 13.59 20.71 69.33
CA LYS A 115 13.83 22.02 69.95
C LYS A 115 12.58 22.68 70.53
N LEU A 116 11.43 22.51 69.88
CA LEU A 116 10.15 23.01 70.38
C LEU A 116 9.80 22.34 71.72
N LYS A 117 10.00 21.02 71.79
CA LYS A 117 9.81 20.22 73.01
C LYS A 117 10.76 20.65 74.13
N GLU A 118 12.04 20.88 73.83
CA GLU A 118 13.02 21.40 74.81
C GLU A 118 12.66 22.80 75.31
N SER A 119 12.03 23.62 74.47
CA SER A 119 11.62 24.99 74.81
C SER A 119 10.28 25.07 75.55
N GLY A 120 9.60 23.93 75.77
CA GLY A 120 8.28 23.86 76.41
C GLY A 120 7.14 24.40 75.55
N ILE A 121 7.32 24.47 74.23
CA ILE A 121 6.27 24.89 73.28
C ILE A 121 5.50 23.64 72.86
N ASP A 122 4.19 23.61 73.16
CA ASP A 122 3.27 22.53 72.79
C ASP A 122 2.81 22.67 71.32
N PHE A 123 3.76 22.45 70.39
CA PHE A 123 3.53 22.46 68.95
C PHE A 123 4.42 21.41 68.29
N GLU A 124 3.86 20.62 67.35
CA GLU A 124 4.57 19.58 66.61
C GLU A 124 4.20 19.68 65.13
N ILE A 125 5.22 19.82 64.27
CA ILE A 125 5.07 19.80 62.81
C ILE A 125 4.90 18.35 62.38
N LYS A 126 3.83 18.05 61.63
CA LYS A 126 3.53 16.68 61.21
C LYS A 126 3.89 16.46 59.74
N GLU A 127 4.00 15.19 59.35
CA GLU A 127 4.30 14.80 57.96
C GLU A 127 3.19 15.24 56.97
N GLU A 128 1.95 15.40 57.46
CA GLU A 128 0.81 15.94 56.70
C GLU A 128 0.94 17.42 56.33
N ASP A 129 1.80 18.17 57.02
CA ASP A 129 2.11 19.57 56.71
C ASP A 129 3.16 19.72 55.59
N LEU A 130 3.77 18.62 55.12
CA LEU A 130 4.76 18.63 54.05
C LEU A 130 4.11 18.64 52.65
N PRO A 131 4.79 19.21 51.63
CA PRO A 131 4.31 19.17 50.25
C PRO A 131 4.11 17.72 49.76
N GLN A 132 2.90 17.38 49.34
CA GLN A 132 2.61 16.08 48.76
C GLN A 132 3.36 15.91 47.44
N THR A 133 4.19 14.86 47.35
CA THR A 133 4.85 14.47 46.10
C THR A 133 4.23 13.18 45.60
N ASN A 134 3.76 13.15 44.34
CA ASN A 134 3.29 11.93 43.67
C ASN A 134 4.46 11.01 43.25
N LEU A 135 5.64 11.20 43.84
CA LEU A 135 6.82 10.40 43.58
C LEU A 135 6.58 9.04 44.24
N LYS A 136 6.36 8.01 43.42
CA LYS A 136 6.25 6.63 43.88
C LYS A 136 7.46 6.30 44.74
N LYS A 137 7.26 6.26 46.06
CA LYS A 137 8.14 5.54 46.98
C LYS A 137 8.06 4.08 46.52
N ASN A 138 9.08 3.62 45.80
CA ASN A 138 9.16 2.21 45.43
C ASN A 138 9.27 1.41 46.74
N GLU A 139 8.14 0.88 47.23
CA GLU A 139 8.18 -0.31 48.06
C GLU A 139 8.76 -1.45 47.20
N PRO A 140 9.65 -2.28 47.75
CA PRO A 140 10.11 -3.46 47.07
C PRO A 140 8.91 -4.40 46.89
N VAL A 141 8.42 -4.56 45.66
CA VAL A 141 7.34 -5.48 45.33
C VAL A 141 7.84 -6.91 45.58
N ALA A 142 7.54 -7.43 46.77
CA ALA A 142 7.58 -8.86 47.02
C ALA A 142 6.53 -9.54 46.14
N SER A 143 6.99 -10.59 45.46
CA SER A 143 6.23 -11.43 44.55
C SER A 143 4.90 -11.89 45.16
N GLN A 144 3.78 -11.56 44.51
CA GLN A 144 2.52 -12.26 44.73
C GLN A 144 2.18 -13.10 43.50
N ILE A 145 2.54 -14.39 43.62
CA ILE A 145 1.93 -15.48 42.88
C ILE A 145 0.62 -15.80 43.62
N LEU A 146 -0.53 -15.65 42.96
CA LEU A 146 -1.76 -16.35 43.36
C LEU A 146 -2.52 -16.80 42.11
N ALA A 147 -2.62 -18.11 41.99
CA ALA A 147 -3.32 -18.86 40.96
C ALA A 147 -4.81 -19.02 41.32
N GLY A 148 -5.69 -19.07 40.31
CA GLY A 148 -7.11 -19.39 40.49
C GLY A 148 -8.02 -19.10 39.28
N THR A 149 -7.80 -19.79 38.16
CA THR A 149 -8.65 -19.94 36.94
C THR A 149 -10.05 -20.56 37.23
N PRO A 150 -11.09 -20.56 36.33
CA PRO A 150 -11.00 -20.81 34.88
C PRO A 150 -12.00 -20.15 33.89
N GLY A 151 -11.61 -20.04 32.61
CA GLY A 151 -12.49 -19.72 31.47
C GLY A 151 -11.73 -19.36 30.18
N LEU A 152 -11.35 -20.38 29.39
CA LEU A 152 -10.54 -20.42 28.15
C LEU A 152 -11.16 -19.74 26.90
N PRO A 153 -10.49 -19.69 25.70
CA PRO A 153 -9.05 -19.73 25.39
C PRO A 153 -8.58 -18.61 24.40
N ALA A 154 -7.28 -18.34 24.41
CA ALA A 154 -6.55 -17.81 23.25
C ALA A 154 -5.75 -18.95 22.58
N PRO A 155 -5.50 -18.85 21.26
CA PRO A 155 -4.12 -18.77 20.78
C PRO A 155 -4.01 -17.54 19.87
N PHE A 156 -2.97 -16.72 19.88
CA PHE A 156 -1.62 -17.02 19.43
C PHE A 156 -0.64 -16.02 20.05
N ASN A 157 0.41 -16.51 20.70
CA ASN A 157 1.68 -15.80 20.82
C ASN A 157 2.79 -16.79 20.53
N GLY A 158 3.55 -16.54 19.46
CA GLY A 158 4.63 -17.41 19.02
C GLY A 158 5.17 -17.02 17.65
N PHE A 159 5.76 -15.83 17.54
CA PHE A 159 6.71 -15.55 16.45
C PHE A 159 8.00 -15.00 17.04
N ASN A 160 9.04 -15.83 16.94
CA ASN A 160 10.39 -15.58 17.38
C ASN A 160 11.14 -14.88 16.23
N PHE A 161 11.35 -13.57 16.32
CA PHE A 161 11.95 -12.77 15.22
C PHE A 161 13.49 -12.74 15.25
N LYS A 162 14.16 -13.72 15.87
CA LYS A 162 15.63 -13.83 15.82
C LYS A 162 16.15 -14.72 14.66
N GLN A 163 15.32 -15.04 13.67
CA GLN A 163 15.69 -15.95 12.58
C GLN A 163 15.34 -15.44 11.17
N LEU A 164 15.31 -14.12 10.95
CA LEU A 164 15.10 -13.53 9.61
C LEU A 164 16.26 -12.66 9.10
N GLY A 165 17.46 -12.82 9.68
CA GLY A 165 18.66 -12.07 9.32
C GLY A 165 19.68 -12.82 8.42
N SER A 166 19.29 -13.90 7.73
CA SER A 166 20.26 -14.73 6.98
C SER A 166 19.82 -15.20 5.59
N LEU A 167 18.96 -14.45 4.89
CA LEU A 167 18.55 -14.80 3.52
C LEU A 167 18.58 -13.59 2.57
N ILE A 168 19.76 -12.97 2.45
CA ILE A 168 20.07 -12.16 1.27
C ILE A 168 21.47 -12.53 0.81
N HIS A 169 21.56 -13.55 -0.04
CA HIS A 169 22.66 -13.71 -1.01
C HIS A 169 22.06 -13.56 -2.42
N PRO A 170 22.76 -12.89 -3.35
CA PRO A 170 22.27 -12.68 -4.71
C PRO A 170 22.61 -13.92 -5.55
N MET A 171 21.61 -14.53 -6.18
CA MET A 171 21.83 -15.53 -7.22
C MET A 171 21.24 -15.04 -8.53
N PHE A 172 22.17 -14.63 -9.39
CA PHE A 172 22.08 -14.59 -10.84
C PHE A 172 21.40 -15.85 -11.39
N LEU A 173 20.44 -15.70 -12.31
CA LEU A 173 20.15 -16.75 -13.28
C LEU A 173 19.65 -16.15 -14.59
N GLU A 174 20.57 -16.10 -15.55
CA GLU A 174 20.29 -16.19 -16.98
C GLU A 174 19.40 -17.41 -17.28
N HIS A 175 18.54 -17.33 -18.30
CA HIS A 175 18.40 -18.30 -19.41
C HIS A 175 16.99 -18.22 -20.06
N ILE A 176 16.98 -17.72 -21.30
CA ILE A 176 15.97 -17.97 -22.35
C ILE A 176 16.17 -19.42 -22.84
N PRO A 177 15.13 -20.27 -23.08
CA PRO A 177 14.47 -20.30 -24.39
C PRO A 177 13.01 -20.83 -24.47
N GLY A 178 12.31 -20.46 -25.57
CA GLY A 178 11.42 -21.38 -26.31
C GLY A 178 9.90 -21.16 -26.23
N PHE A 179 9.32 -20.69 -27.35
CA PHE A 179 7.89 -20.75 -27.73
C PHE A 179 7.56 -22.12 -28.39
N PRO A 180 6.29 -22.60 -28.43
CA PRO A 180 5.34 -22.18 -29.48
C PRO A 180 3.84 -22.03 -29.09
N THR A 181 3.23 -20.97 -29.64
CA THR A 181 1.92 -20.78 -30.31
C THR A 181 0.69 -21.67 -29.97
N THR A 182 -0.42 -21.04 -29.53
CA THR A 182 -1.74 -20.92 -30.24
C THR A 182 -2.86 -20.33 -29.33
N GLN A 183 -3.42 -19.16 -29.73
CA GLN A 183 -4.81 -18.59 -29.64
C GLN A 183 -5.87 -19.01 -28.57
N PRO A 184 -7.00 -18.27 -28.40
CA PRO A 184 -7.32 -16.86 -28.69
C PRO A 184 -7.93 -16.09 -27.48
N THR A 185 -8.13 -14.79 -27.68
CA THR A 185 -8.67 -13.77 -26.77
C THR A 185 -10.15 -13.99 -26.36
N PRO A 186 -10.61 -13.35 -25.26
CA PRO A 186 -11.41 -12.15 -25.51
C PRO A 186 -11.01 -10.94 -24.65
N GLN A 187 -11.28 -9.78 -25.25
CA GLN A 187 -11.05 -8.43 -24.77
C GLN A 187 -11.57 -8.19 -23.33
N SER A 188 -10.72 -7.62 -22.48
CA SER A 188 -11.18 -6.91 -21.28
C SER A 188 -10.41 -5.62 -21.11
N HIS A 189 -11.13 -4.50 -21.18
CA HIS A 189 -10.64 -3.17 -20.91
C HIS A 189 -10.07 -3.09 -19.48
N PHE A 190 -8.76 -2.92 -19.34
CA PHE A 190 -8.15 -2.59 -18.05
C PHE A 190 -8.10 -1.07 -17.89
N ARG A 191 -9.04 -0.57 -17.08
CA ARG A 191 -9.06 0.80 -16.57
C ARG A 191 -8.13 0.88 -15.36
N PRO A 192 -7.22 1.87 -15.27
CA PRO A 192 -6.36 2.01 -14.09
C PRO A 192 -7.19 2.34 -12.83
N PRO A 193 -6.78 1.87 -11.64
CA PRO A 193 -7.44 2.22 -10.38
C PRO A 193 -7.29 3.71 -10.07
N ASN A 194 -8.40 4.43 -9.99
CA ASN A 194 -8.45 5.76 -9.38
C ASN A 194 -8.28 5.63 -7.86
N HIS A 195 -7.05 5.71 -7.35
CA HIS A 195 -6.81 5.85 -5.92
C HIS A 195 -5.75 6.90 -5.53
N LEU A 196 -5.47 7.88 -6.40
CA LEU A 196 -4.58 9.00 -6.05
C LEU A 196 -5.06 10.37 -6.56
N ALA A 197 -6.32 10.72 -6.30
CA ALA A 197 -6.86 12.04 -6.62
C ALA A 197 -7.13 12.92 -5.38
N ASN A 198 -6.60 12.57 -4.20
CA ASN A 198 -6.89 13.29 -2.94
C ASN A 198 -5.65 13.83 -2.20
N ALA A 199 -4.51 14.03 -2.88
CA ALA A 199 -3.29 14.54 -2.23
C ALA A 199 -2.90 15.99 -2.60
N ILE A 200 -3.68 16.70 -3.43
CA ILE A 200 -3.34 18.10 -3.82
C ILE A 200 -4.59 18.99 -3.71
N GLN A 201 -5.19 19.08 -2.52
CA GLN A 201 -6.20 20.13 -2.26
C GLN A 201 -6.44 20.40 -0.76
N GLN A 202 -5.38 20.61 0.03
CA GLN A 202 -5.52 21.03 1.44
C GLN A 202 -4.66 22.22 1.85
N HIS A 203 -4.60 23.25 1.01
CA HIS A 203 -4.22 24.59 1.46
C HIS A 203 -5.17 25.61 0.86
N HIS A 204 -6.36 25.79 1.45
CA HIS A 204 -7.04 27.08 1.47
C HIS A 204 -8.18 27.09 2.52
N LEU A 205 -7.93 27.88 3.57
CA LEU A 205 -8.89 28.70 4.34
C LEU A 205 -9.77 28.06 5.44
N LYS A 206 -9.76 28.80 6.55
CA LYS A 206 -10.42 28.59 7.85
C LYS A 206 -11.95 28.57 7.80
N ALA A 207 -12.49 27.92 8.83
CA ALA A 207 -13.80 28.06 9.46
C ALA A 207 -15.00 27.31 8.84
N ALA A 208 -15.40 26.19 9.47
CA ALA A 208 -16.76 25.97 9.99
C ALA A 208 -16.94 24.51 10.47
N THR A 209 -17.34 24.37 11.74
CA THR A 209 -18.16 23.30 12.34
C THR A 209 -17.69 21.84 12.28
N ASP A 210 -17.58 21.24 13.47
CA ASP A 210 -17.47 19.81 13.76
C ASP A 210 -18.47 18.95 12.95
N HIS A 211 -18.05 18.49 11.79
CA HIS A 211 -18.62 17.33 11.13
C HIS A 211 -17.67 16.17 11.30
N GLN A 212 -17.78 15.49 12.46
CA GLN A 212 -17.35 14.10 12.58
C GLN A 212 -18.01 13.32 11.44
N SER A 213 -17.20 12.92 10.46
CA SER A 213 -17.65 12.03 9.40
C SER A 213 -18.19 10.75 10.06
N PRO A 214 -19.47 10.38 9.86
CA PRO A 214 -20.07 9.24 10.55
C PRO A 214 -19.27 7.95 10.31
N PRO A 215 -19.16 7.04 11.30
CA PRO A 215 -18.31 5.86 11.17
C PRO A 215 -18.77 4.99 10.00
N MET A 216 -17.80 4.58 9.19
CA MET A 216 -17.99 3.79 7.97
C MET A 216 -18.70 2.46 8.27
N LYS A 217 -19.49 1.96 7.32
CA LYS A 217 -20.14 0.64 7.43
C LYS A 217 -19.35 -0.39 6.62
N THR A 218 -19.40 -1.66 6.98
CA THR A 218 -18.80 -2.73 6.17
C THR A 218 -19.78 -3.30 5.16
N CYS A 219 -19.28 -3.70 3.99
CA CYS A 219 -20.07 -4.35 2.95
C CYS A 219 -20.52 -5.73 3.40
N GLN A 220 -21.81 -6.04 3.23
CA GLN A 220 -22.36 -7.32 3.67
C GLN A 220 -21.85 -8.54 2.86
N SER A 221 -21.23 -8.33 1.70
CA SER A 221 -20.74 -9.41 0.83
C SER A 221 -19.23 -9.63 0.92
N CYS A 222 -18.44 -8.58 1.13
CA CYS A 222 -16.97 -8.66 1.10
C CYS A 222 -16.28 -7.97 2.28
N PHE A 223 -17.04 -7.47 3.25
CA PHE A 223 -16.58 -6.85 4.49
C PHE A 223 -15.68 -5.60 4.35
N GLN A 224 -15.45 -5.12 3.14
CA GLN A 224 -14.75 -3.86 2.87
C GLN A 224 -15.56 -2.64 3.34
N GLN A 225 -14.89 -1.55 3.71
CA GLN A 225 -15.55 -0.32 4.16
C GLN A 225 -16.33 0.36 3.01
N ILE A 226 -17.56 0.79 3.29
CA ILE A 226 -18.48 1.42 2.34
C ILE A 226 -19.23 2.60 2.97
N HIS A 227 -19.74 3.49 2.13
CA HIS A 227 -20.58 4.61 2.55
C HIS A 227 -21.85 4.10 3.28
N ARG A 228 -22.25 4.77 4.36
CA ARG A 228 -23.27 4.33 5.33
C ARG A 228 -24.62 3.92 4.73
N ASN A 229 -25.01 4.57 3.64
CA ASN A 229 -26.31 4.36 2.98
C ASN A 229 -26.30 3.25 1.91
N ALA A 230 -25.18 2.56 1.71
CA ALA A 230 -25.09 1.44 0.76
C ALA A 230 -25.18 0.09 1.48
N PRO A 231 -25.97 -0.88 0.99
CA PRO A 231 -25.99 -2.24 1.55
C PRO A 231 -24.77 -3.07 1.14
N ILE A 232 -24.20 -2.80 -0.05
CA ILE A 232 -23.04 -3.52 -0.61
C ILE A 232 -22.11 -2.56 -1.38
N CYS A 233 -20.84 -2.95 -1.55
CA CYS A 233 -19.85 -2.13 -2.26
C CYS A 233 -20.12 -2.10 -3.79
N PRO A 234 -19.59 -1.09 -4.52
CA PRO A 234 -19.77 -0.98 -5.97
C PRO A 234 -19.35 -2.24 -6.71
N MET A 235 -18.25 -2.88 -6.29
CA MET A 235 -17.74 -4.11 -6.90
C MET A 235 -18.69 -5.29 -6.71
N CYS A 236 -19.25 -5.47 -5.51
CA CYS A 236 -20.24 -6.51 -5.24
C CYS A 236 -21.58 -6.25 -5.93
N LYS A 237 -21.99 -4.98 -6.05
CA LYS A 237 -23.20 -4.58 -6.79
C LYS A 237 -23.08 -4.89 -8.29
N SER A 238 -21.92 -4.68 -8.88
CA SER A 238 -21.66 -5.03 -10.28
C SER A 238 -21.67 -6.54 -10.51
N LYS A 239 -21.07 -7.32 -9.58
CA LYS A 239 -21.09 -8.79 -9.63
C LYS A 239 -22.48 -9.40 -9.41
N SER A 240 -23.37 -8.76 -8.64
CA SER A 240 -24.73 -9.27 -8.44
C SER A 240 -25.63 -9.03 -9.65
N ARG A 241 -25.46 -7.90 -10.36
CA ARG A 241 -26.23 -7.57 -11.57
C ARG A 241 -25.90 -8.47 -12.77
N SER A 242 -24.68 -9.00 -12.87
CA SER A 242 -24.29 -9.88 -13.99
C SER A 242 -25.01 -11.23 -13.98
N LYS A 243 -25.59 -11.66 -12.85
CA LYS A 243 -26.31 -12.93 -12.73
C LYS A 243 -27.75 -12.90 -13.26
N ASN A 244 -28.32 -11.71 -13.52
CA ASN A 244 -29.71 -11.60 -13.97
C ASN A 244 -29.87 -10.47 -15.00
N PRO A 245 -29.49 -10.68 -16.27
CA PRO A 245 -29.65 -9.66 -17.30
C PRO A 245 -31.14 -9.38 -17.54
N LYS A 246 -31.55 -8.12 -17.33
CA LYS A 246 -32.91 -7.67 -17.69
C LYS A 246 -33.06 -7.78 -19.20
N LYS A 247 -34.04 -8.56 -19.66
CA LYS A 247 -34.40 -8.65 -21.08
C LYS A 247 -34.65 -7.23 -21.63
N PRO A 248 -34.00 -6.83 -22.74
CA PRO A 248 -34.29 -5.55 -23.36
C PRO A 248 -35.74 -5.53 -23.85
N LYS A 249 -36.50 -4.49 -23.48
CA LYS A 249 -37.85 -4.24 -24.02
C LYS A 249 -37.73 -3.97 -25.52
N ARG A 250 -38.40 -4.77 -26.35
CA ARG A 250 -38.57 -4.46 -27.78
C ARG A 250 -39.30 -3.12 -27.91
N LYS A 251 -38.72 -2.16 -28.65
CA LYS A 251 -39.46 -1.02 -29.18
C LYS A 251 -40.33 -1.55 -30.31
N GLU A 252 -41.64 -1.45 -30.18
CA GLU A 252 -42.57 -1.58 -31.30
C GLU A 252 -42.35 -0.37 -32.22
N MET A 253 -42.19 -0.64 -33.53
CA MET A 253 -42.19 0.37 -34.59
C MET A 253 -43.63 0.66 -35.01
#